data_AF-W1WR73-F1
#
_entry.id   AF-W1WR73-F1
#
_cell.length_a   1.000
_cell.length_b   1.000
_cell.length_c   1.000
_cell.angle_alpha   90.00
_cell.angle_beta   90.00
_cell.angle_gamma   90.00
#
_symmetry.space_group_name_H-M   'P 1'
#
loop_
_entity.id
_entity.type
_entity.pdbx_description
1 polymer ?
#
loop_
_entity_poly.entity_id
_entity_poly.type
_entity_poly.pdbx_seq_one_letter_code
_entity_poly.pdbx_strand_id
1 'polypeptide(L)'
;MDSLTIIWVIVCAYLLLNLLVGVYCHIRVKDSTDYLLAGRRIGVLMTAGTLAATEIGGGSTVGVAAKAYGSWGLSAGWYVVSAGIGVILVAFIAPLLRRAMATTVPEIIGRRFGGSSHLITSILSMLATITLAGVQITATATIISVLT
;
A
#
# COMPACT_ATOMS: atom_id res chain seq x y z
N MET A 1 -26.88 -1.64 24.13
CA MET A 1 -25.88 -2.45 23.41
C MET A 1 -24.57 -2.26 24.13
N ASP A 2 -23.90 -3.35 24.48
CA ASP A 2 -22.60 -3.26 25.16
C ASP A 2 -21.55 -2.68 24.21
N SER A 3 -20.59 -1.92 24.72
CA SER A 3 -19.55 -1.26 23.91
C SER A 3 -18.79 -2.26 23.04
N LEU A 4 -18.56 -3.48 23.54
CA LEU A 4 -17.93 -4.58 22.81
C LEU A 4 -18.75 -5.00 21.58
N THR A 5 -20.07 -5.13 21.72
CA THR A 5 -20.97 -5.48 20.61
C THR A 5 -20.94 -4.42 19.52
N ILE A 6 -20.89 -3.13 19.89
CA ILE A 6 -20.82 -2.02 18.94
C ILE A 6 -19.52 -2.09 18.11
N ILE A 7 -18.37 -2.35 18.76
CA ILE A 7 -17.07 -2.46 18.08
C ILE A 7 -17.10 -3.59 17.04
N TRP A 8 -17.56 -4.79 17.42
CA TRP A 8 -17.63 -5.92 16.49
C TRP A 8 -18.55 -5.68 15.30
N VAL A 9 -19.68 -5.01 15.52
CA VAL A 9 -20.59 -4.64 14.43
C VAL A 9 -19.89 -3.71 13.43
N ILE A 10 -19.16 -2.69 13.91
CA ILE A 10 -18.43 -1.76 13.04
C ILE A 10 -17.33 -2.48 12.25
N VAL A 11 -16.54 -3.35 12.90
CA VAL A 11 -15.47 -4.11 12.24
C VAL A 11 -16.04 -5.03 11.16
N CYS A 12 -17.07 -5.81 11.47
CA CYS A 12 -17.70 -6.70 10.51
C CYS A 12 -18.34 -5.94 9.33
N ALA A 13 -19.01 -4.82 9.61
CA ALA A 13 -19.59 -3.97 8.56
C ALA A 13 -18.51 -3.39 7.63
N TYR A 14 -17.38 -2.92 8.19
CA TYR A 14 -16.24 -2.42 7.41
C TYR A 14 -15.62 -3.50 6.51
N LEU A 15 -15.42 -4.72 7.03
CA LEU A 15 -14.88 -5.83 6.26
C LEU A 15 -15.84 -6.25 5.12
N LEU A 16 -17.15 -6.30 5.40
CA LEU A 16 -18.17 -6.58 4.39
C LEU A 16 -18.17 -5.52 3.29
N LEU A 17 -18.08 -4.23 3.65
CA LEU A 17 -18.03 -3.15 2.67
C LEU A 17 -16.80 -3.29 1.76
N ASN A 18 -15.62 -3.55 2.33
CA ASN A 18 -14.40 -3.78 1.54
C ASN A 18 -14.55 -4.98 0.60
N LEU A 19 -15.15 -6.07 1.07
CA LEU A 19 -15.41 -7.25 0.25
C LEU A 19 -16.36 -6.93 -0.91
N LEU A 20 -17.45 -6.21 -0.64
CA LEU A 20 -18.42 -5.81 -1.67
C LEU A 20 -17.79 -4.93 -2.74
N VAL A 21 -16.95 -3.98 -2.35
CA VAL A 21 -16.17 -3.15 -3.31
C VAL A 21 -15.23 -4.02 -4.13
N GLY A 22 -14.54 -4.97 -3.51
CA GLY A 22 -13.67 -5.92 -4.21
C GLY A 22 -14.41 -6.77 -5.25
N VAL A 23 -15.56 -7.34 -4.87
CA VAL A 23 -16.42 -8.12 -5.78
C VAL A 23 -16.95 -7.25 -6.92
N TYR A 24 -17.42 -6.04 -6.62
CA TYR A 24 -17.91 -5.08 -7.61
C TYR A 24 -16.84 -4.64 -8.62
N CYS A 25 -15.58 -4.53 -8.19
CA CYS A 25 -14.46 -4.25 -9.08
C CYS A 25 -14.08 -5.50 -9.88
N HIS A 26 -14.05 -6.69 -9.26
CA HIS A 26 -13.69 -7.94 -9.92
C HIS A 26 -14.56 -8.23 -11.16
N ILE A 27 -15.88 -8.03 -11.05
CA ILE A 27 -16.81 -8.23 -12.19
C ILE A 27 -16.58 -7.27 -13.38
N ARG A 28 -15.77 -6.21 -13.20
CA ARG A 28 -15.44 -5.24 -14.26
C ARG A 28 -14.08 -5.49 -14.92
N VAL A 29 -13.24 -6.33 -14.31
CA VAL A 29 -11.92 -6.65 -14.86
C VAL A 29 -12.08 -7.64 -16.01
N LYS A 30 -11.64 -7.26 -17.21
CA LYS A 30 -11.73 -8.10 -18.41
C LYS A 30 -10.40 -8.72 -18.82
N ASP A 31 -9.30 -8.01 -18.58
CA ASP A 31 -7.97 -8.43 -18.99
C ASP A 31 -6.90 -8.05 -17.94
N SER A 32 -5.65 -8.48 -18.18
CA SER A 32 -4.51 -8.20 -17.30
C SER A 32 -4.16 -6.72 -17.21
N THR A 33 -4.47 -5.91 -18.22
CA THR A 33 -4.21 -4.46 -18.20
C THR A 33 -5.22 -3.76 -17.29
N ASP A 34 -6.48 -4.18 -17.33
CA ASP A 34 -7.51 -3.76 -16.40
C ASP A 34 -7.17 -4.17 -14.96
N TYR A 35 -6.63 -5.38 -14.76
CA TYR A 35 -6.24 -5.86 -13.43
C TYR A 35 -5.00 -5.12 -12.86
N LEU A 36 -3.92 -5.03 -13.64
CA LEU A 36 -2.63 -4.52 -13.16
C LEU A 36 -2.53 -2.99 -13.22
N LEU A 37 -3.21 -2.36 -14.18
CA LEU A 37 -3.06 -0.94 -14.49
C LEU A 37 -4.39 -0.17 -14.44
N ALA A 38 -5.49 -0.82 -14.04
CA ALA A 38 -6.84 -0.23 -14.09
C ALA A 38 -7.16 0.39 -15.46
N GLY A 39 -6.73 -0.28 -16.53
CA GLY A 39 -6.92 0.16 -17.90
C GLY A 39 -6.19 1.47 -18.25
N ARG A 40 -5.29 1.95 -17.38
CA ARG A 40 -4.59 3.25 -17.46
C ARG A 40 -5.53 4.47 -17.42
N ARG A 41 -6.70 4.33 -16.81
CA ARG A 41 -7.76 5.36 -16.76
C ARG A 41 -7.81 6.15 -15.45
N ILE A 42 -6.99 5.78 -14.47
CA ILE A 42 -6.97 6.41 -13.15
C ILE A 42 -6.43 7.85 -13.27
N GLY A 43 -7.24 8.83 -12.87
CA GLY A 43 -6.84 10.24 -12.80
C GLY A 43 -5.80 10.53 -11.71
N VAL A 44 -5.19 11.72 -11.74
CA VAL A 44 -4.11 12.09 -10.82
C VAL A 44 -4.55 12.05 -9.36
N LEU A 45 -5.73 12.57 -9.04
CA LEU A 45 -6.26 12.59 -7.66
C LEU A 45 -6.45 11.18 -7.10
N MET A 46 -7.05 10.28 -7.88
CA MET A 46 -7.27 8.90 -7.46
C MET A 46 -5.94 8.14 -7.32
N THR A 47 -4.98 8.40 -8.22
CA THR A 47 -3.62 7.85 -8.12
C THR A 47 -2.92 8.32 -6.84
N ALA A 48 -2.99 9.61 -6.52
CA ALA A 48 -2.41 10.17 -5.30
C ALA A 48 -3.08 9.59 -4.04
N GLY A 49 -4.40 9.43 -4.05
CA GLY A 49 -5.14 8.79 -2.97
C GLY A 49 -4.71 7.34 -2.74
N THR A 50 -4.56 6.55 -3.81
CA THR A 50 -4.08 5.16 -3.71
C THR A 50 -2.64 5.09 -3.20
N LEU A 51 -1.76 5.98 -3.66
CA LEU A 51 -0.38 6.06 -3.15
C LEU A 51 -0.36 6.40 -1.66
N ALA A 52 -1.13 7.42 -1.25
CA ALA A 52 -1.24 7.78 0.16
C ALA A 52 -1.81 6.63 1.00
N ALA A 53 -2.84 5.92 0.52
CA ALA A 53 -3.39 4.76 1.19
C ALA A 53 -2.40 3.58 1.28
N THR A 54 -1.48 3.45 0.32
CA THR A 54 -0.44 2.40 0.32
C THR A 54 0.65 2.71 1.34
N GLU A 55 1.04 3.98 1.46
CA GLU A 55 2.03 4.43 2.45
C GLU A 55 1.47 4.39 3.89
N ILE A 56 0.20 4.73 4.06
CA ILE A 56 -0.47 4.73 5.38
C ILE A 56 -0.96 3.32 5.71
N GLY A 57 -0.03 2.49 6.21
CA GLY A 57 -0.29 1.13 6.67
C GLY A 57 -0.14 0.95 8.18
N GLY A 58 -0.34 -0.28 8.65
CA GLY A 58 -0.22 -0.67 10.07
C GLY A 58 1.16 -0.40 10.66
N GLY A 59 2.22 -0.46 9.85
CA GLY A 59 3.57 -0.07 10.26
C GLY A 59 3.69 1.43 10.59
N SER A 60 3.05 2.29 9.79
CA SER A 60 3.01 3.73 10.07
C SER A 60 2.08 4.05 11.25
N THR A 61 0.87 3.49 11.28
CA THR A 61 -0.15 3.86 12.28
C THR A 61 0.17 3.31 13.66
N VAL A 62 0.61 2.05 13.78
CA VAL A 62 0.92 1.45 15.09
C VAL A 62 2.39 1.69 15.44
N GLY A 63 3.30 1.47 14.49
CA GLY A 63 4.74 1.54 14.74
C GLY A 63 5.25 2.97 14.96
N VAL A 64 4.94 3.90 14.05
CA VAL A 64 5.40 5.29 14.17
C VAL A 64 4.69 5.99 15.33
N ALA A 65 3.39 5.71 15.56
CA ALA A 65 2.70 6.25 16.73
C ALA A 65 3.33 5.76 18.04
N ALA A 66 3.64 4.46 18.17
CA ALA A 66 4.33 3.95 19.35
C ALA A 66 5.70 4.62 19.58
N LYS A 67 6.46 4.90 18.52
CA LYS A 67 7.71 5.65 18.61
C LYS A 67 7.51 7.12 18.96
N ALA A 68 6.46 7.76 18.45
CA ALA A 68 6.09 9.13 18.77
C ALA A 68 5.75 9.30 20.26
N TYR A 69 4.90 8.41 20.81
CA TYR A 69 4.56 8.41 22.24
C TYR A 69 5.73 7.99 23.14
N GLY A 70 6.67 7.22 22.62
CA GLY A 70 7.89 6.82 23.31
C GLY A 70 8.96 7.91 23.26
N SER A 71 10.07 7.63 22.57
CA SER A 71 11.29 8.44 22.63
C SER A 71 11.40 9.51 21.56
N TRP A 72 10.62 9.46 20.48
CA TRP A 72 10.81 10.35 19.33
C TRP A 72 9.96 11.61 19.41
N GLY A 73 8.85 11.61 20.14
CA GLY A 73 7.97 12.78 20.23
C GLY A 73 7.53 13.28 18.85
N LEU A 74 7.58 14.60 18.65
CA LEU A 74 7.20 15.26 17.40
C LEU A 74 8.12 14.90 16.21
N SER A 75 9.35 14.43 16.47
CA SER A 75 10.30 14.02 15.42
C SER A 75 9.79 12.83 14.60
N ALA A 76 8.93 11.98 15.17
CA ALA A 76 8.28 10.89 14.43
C ALA A 76 7.47 11.40 13.22
N GLY A 77 6.99 12.65 13.25
CA GLY A 77 6.30 13.28 12.12
C GLY A 77 7.15 13.38 10.85
N TRP A 78 8.49 13.43 10.97
CA TRP A 78 9.38 13.44 9.81
C TRP A 78 9.24 12.19 8.93
N TYR A 79 8.82 11.06 9.50
CA TYR A 79 8.55 9.86 8.73
C TYR A 79 7.49 10.12 7.65
N VAL A 80 6.39 10.76 8.02
CA VAL A 80 5.27 11.05 7.10
C VAL A 80 5.63 12.16 6.12
N VAL A 81 6.30 13.22 6.60
CA VAL A 81 6.67 14.35 5.74
C VAL A 81 7.69 13.93 4.69
N SER A 82 8.70 13.13 5.07
CA SER A 82 9.71 12.62 4.12
C SER A 82 9.10 11.67 3.09
N ALA A 83 8.16 10.80 3.48
CA ALA A 83 7.40 9.97 2.55
C ALA A 83 6.61 10.82 1.54
N GLY A 84 5.93 11.87 2.01
CA GLY A 84 5.21 12.82 1.14
C GLY A 84 6.13 13.52 0.13
N ILE A 85 7.30 13.99 0.57
CA ILE A 85 8.33 14.57 -0.32
C ILE A 85 8.78 13.53 -1.35
N GLY A 86 9.02 12.29 -0.92
CA GLY A 86 9.40 11.18 -1.81
C GLY A 86 8.39 10.94 -2.92
N VAL A 87 7.09 10.92 -2.59
CA VAL A 87 6.01 10.77 -3.58
C VAL A 87 6.01 11.93 -4.59
N ILE A 88 6.23 13.17 -4.13
CA ILE A 88 6.33 14.34 -5.01
C ILE A 88 7.53 14.21 -5.96
N LEU A 89 8.69 13.78 -5.45
CA LEU A 89 9.88 13.56 -6.28
C LEU A 89 9.65 12.47 -7.34
N VAL A 90 9.04 11.35 -6.95
CA VAL A 90 8.69 10.26 -7.87
C VAL A 90 7.69 10.72 -8.93
N ALA A 91 6.78 11.64 -8.61
CA ALA A 91 5.82 12.18 -9.57
C ALA A 91 6.49 12.87 -10.77
N PHE A 92 7.69 13.46 -10.61
CA PHE A 92 8.47 14.01 -11.73
C PHE A 92 9.06 12.94 -12.65
N ILE A 93 9.37 11.75 -12.10
CA ILE A 93 9.93 10.61 -12.84
C ILE A 93 8.81 9.72 -13.41
N ALA A 94 7.60 9.80 -12.86
CA ALA A 94 6.45 9.01 -13.29
C ALA A 94 6.14 9.09 -14.81
N PRO A 95 6.26 10.24 -15.50
CA PRO A 95 6.09 10.31 -16.95
C PRO A 95 7.10 9.45 -17.71
N LEU A 96 8.36 9.41 -17.24
CA LEU A 96 9.41 8.59 -17.83
C LEU A 96 9.11 7.11 -17.64
N LEU A 97 8.69 6.72 -16.44
CA LEU A 97 8.30 5.33 -16.13
C LEU A 97 7.08 4.89 -16.95
N ARG A 98 6.10 5.77 -17.13
CA ARG A 98 4.90 5.49 -17.96
C ARG A 98 5.25 5.24 -19.42
N ARG A 99 6.27 5.92 -19.97
CA ARG A 99 6.76 5.72 -21.34
C ARG A 99 7.43 4.35 -21.53
N ALA A 100 7.99 3.77 -20.47
CA ALA A 100 8.60 2.44 -20.55
C ALA A 100 7.58 1.33 -20.81
N MET A 101 6.27 1.60 -20.67
CA MET A 101 5.16 0.65 -20.90
C MET A 101 5.31 -0.69 -20.18
N ALA A 102 6.14 -0.75 -19.14
CA ALA A 102 6.31 -1.92 -18.30
C ALA A 102 5.18 -1.99 -17.26
N THR A 103 4.87 -3.21 -16.83
CA THR A 103 3.84 -3.47 -15.83
C THR A 103 4.40 -3.49 -14.42
N THR A 104 5.70 -3.79 -14.28
CA THR A 104 6.38 -3.91 -12.98
C THR A 104 7.71 -3.15 -12.96
N VAL A 105 8.16 -2.74 -11.77
CA VAL A 105 9.47 -2.08 -11.61
C VAL A 105 10.63 -3.02 -11.97
N PRO A 106 10.65 -4.31 -11.55
CA PRO A 106 11.69 -5.26 -11.97
C PRO A 106 11.79 -5.43 -13.48
N GLU A 107 10.69 -5.33 -14.21
CA GLU A 107 10.69 -5.38 -15.68
C GLU A 107 11.42 -4.18 -16.30
N ILE A 108 11.22 -2.96 -15.75
CA ILE A 108 11.95 -1.76 -16.19
C ILE A 108 13.46 -1.95 -15.99
N ILE A 109 13.84 -2.48 -14.83
CA ILE A 109 15.25 -2.75 -14.49
C ILE A 109 15.80 -3.84 -15.42
N GLY A 110 15.05 -4.91 -15.64
CA GLY A 110 15.42 -5.99 -16.55
C GLY A 110 15.67 -5.54 -17.98
N ARG A 111 14.82 -4.67 -18.52
CA ARG A 111 15.01 -4.11 -19.87
C ARG A 111 16.27 -3.24 -19.99
N ARG A 112 16.70 -2.60 -18.91
CA ARG A 112 17.88 -1.72 -18.89
C ARG A 112 19.19 -2.44 -18.57
N PHE A 113 19.15 -3.45 -17.69
CA PHE A 113 20.34 -4.10 -17.13
C PHE A 113 20.44 -5.60 -17.42
N GLY A 114 19.47 -6.18 -18.14
CA GLY A 114 19.46 -7.58 -18.56
C GLY A 114 18.72 -8.53 -17.60
N GLY A 115 18.64 -9.81 -18.02
CA GLY A 115 17.83 -10.83 -17.36
C GLY A 115 18.26 -11.17 -15.93
N SER A 116 19.56 -11.15 -15.62
CA SER A 116 20.05 -11.41 -14.25
C SER A 116 19.56 -10.35 -13.26
N SER A 117 19.55 -9.08 -13.68
CA SER A 117 19.05 -7.98 -12.84
C SER A 117 17.53 -8.06 -12.65
N HIS A 118 16.79 -8.49 -13.68
CA HIS A 118 15.36 -8.74 -13.60
C HIS A 118 15.01 -9.78 -12.53
N LEU A 119 15.74 -10.90 -12.51
CA LEU A 119 15.46 -12.01 -11.60
C LEU A 119 15.75 -11.61 -10.15
N ILE A 120 16.89 -10.97 -9.90
CA ILE A 120 17.26 -10.47 -8.57
C ILE A 120 16.22 -9.47 -8.06
N THR A 121 15.88 -8.46 -8.88
CA THR A 121 14.92 -7.42 -8.45
C THR A 121 13.50 -7.93 -8.28
N SER A 122 13.08 -8.92 -9.07
CA SER A 122 11.80 -9.59 -8.89
C SER A 122 11.73 -10.34 -7.56
N ILE A 123 12.76 -11.14 -7.23
CA ILE A 123 12.82 -11.87 -5.95
C ILE A 123 12.81 -10.90 -4.77
N LEU A 124 13.65 -9.85 -4.82
CA LEU A 124 13.69 -8.85 -3.76
C LEU A 124 12.34 -8.13 -3.57
N SER A 125 11.67 -7.80 -4.67
CA SER A 125 10.35 -7.14 -4.62
C SER A 125 9.28 -8.07 -4.02
N MET A 126 9.32 -9.36 -4.36
CA MET A 126 8.42 -10.36 -3.76
C MET A 126 8.66 -10.49 -2.25
N LEU A 127 9.92 -10.62 -1.82
CA LEU A 127 10.26 -10.70 -0.39
C LEU A 127 9.84 -9.45 0.38
N ALA A 128 10.06 -8.27 -0.20
CA ALA A 128 9.63 -7.01 0.39
C ALA A 128 8.10 -6.97 0.59
N THR A 129 7.34 -7.40 -0.42
CA THR A 129 5.87 -7.40 -0.37
C THR A 129 5.34 -8.39 0.66
N ILE A 130 5.94 -9.58 0.76
CA ILE A 130 5.57 -10.59 1.78
C ILE A 130 5.84 -10.04 3.19
N THR A 131 7.00 -9.40 3.38
CA THR A 131 7.37 -8.80 4.68
C THR A 131 6.38 -7.69 5.07
N LEU A 132 6.03 -6.82 4.13
CA LEU A 132 5.04 -5.76 4.35
C LEU A 132 3.66 -6.32 4.70
N ALA A 133 3.22 -7.40 4.03
CA ALA A 133 1.98 -8.08 4.38
C ALA A 133 2.02 -8.63 5.81
N GLY A 134 3.15 -9.24 6.23
CA GLY A 134 3.34 -9.70 7.61
C GLY A 134 3.26 -8.57 8.64
N VAL A 135 3.84 -7.40 8.35
CA VAL A 135 3.73 -6.21 9.20
C VAL A 135 2.28 -5.76 9.34
N GLN A 136 1.52 -5.75 8.24
CA GLN A 136 0.11 -5.34 8.25
C GLN A 136 -0.78 -6.30 9.06
N ILE A 137 -0.55 -7.62 8.93
CA ILE A 137 -1.27 -8.64 9.69
C ILE A 137 -0.96 -8.50 11.18
N THR A 138 0.33 -8.34 11.53
CA THR A 138 0.75 -8.17 12.92
C THR A 138 0.14 -6.92 13.55
N ALA A 139 0.18 -5.79 12.84
CA ALA A 139 -0.42 -4.54 13.31
C ALA A 139 -1.94 -4.70 13.55
N THR A 140 -2.64 -5.39 12.65
CA THR A 140 -4.08 -5.65 12.81
C THR A 140 -4.35 -6.55 14.02
N ALA A 141 -3.54 -7.61 14.20
CA ALA A 141 -3.66 -8.51 15.35
C ALA A 141 -3.42 -7.78 16.68
N THR A 142 -2.42 -6.89 16.74
CA THR A 142 -2.15 -6.07 17.93
C THR A 142 -3.36 -5.19 18.28
N ILE A 143 -3.97 -4.54 17.28
CA ILE A 143 -5.18 -3.72 17.52
C ILE A 143 -6.31 -4.57 18.10
N ILE A 144 -6.59 -5.74 17.51
CA ILE A 144 -7.65 -6.63 18.00
C ILE A 144 -7.35 -7.10 19.44
N SER A 145 -6.11 -7.47 19.74
CA SER A 145 -5.72 -7.95 21.08
C SER A 145 -5.86 -6.91 22.19
N VAL A 146 -5.86 -5.62 21.85
CA VAL A 146 -6.09 -4.53 22.81
C VAL A 146 -7.59 -4.29 23.02
N LEU A 147 -8.43 -4.68 22.06
CA LEU A 147 -9.89 -4.51 22.10
C LEU A 147 -10.63 -5.66 22.80
N THR A 148 -9.99 -6.83 22.92
CA THR A 148 -10.52 -8.04 23.60
C THR A 148 -9.86 -8.25 24.95
#